data_AF-A0A5B9M6R4-F1
#
_entry.id   AF-A0A5B9M6R4-F1
#
_cell.length_a   1.000
_cell.length_b   1.000
_cell.length_c   1.000
_cell.angle_alpha   90.00
_cell.angle_beta   90.00
_cell.angle_gamma   90.00
#
_symmetry.space_group_name_H-M   'P 1'
#
loop_
_entity.id
_entity.type
_entity.pdbx_description
1 polymer ?
#
loop_
_entity_poly.entity_id
_entity_poly.type
_entity_poly.pdbx_seq_one_letter_code
_entity_poly.pdbx_strand_id
1 'polypeptide(L)'
;MIRWRFVVTRLLIVAAVLVLFGVGMGPVAKYVTVQGLQAATGAKVEIGAAHVKLFPPTIRYEDFHVADPRDAKAMRDAFRADTIELALDGDAILHRRWVAREGSITGLQIGAKRDTSGHLDQPQEDASPSMSDKPGVLAGLLGGITDQLGDQAEQAAKDLETVRRSEAIKTRWEREYDSLAKRAAALEQKVRDFKSNARDIDNPLRDWDKIGKTVSLADETRAELKSILAALDAVPDQFRADVASLQQAKQIDLDRIDQYIPGDLNESQNFGIDLISQAVQNQIATIRDYWEGGRTLANYTIVAPETERGRGIDIDLLGTTRQPSILVRRLKVQGLMRADGNAYSMTGTVENLTPDPQLLAEPLRAQLQLEGPQVVNVDYIRDRRNHSDIDRLTLHWPQSDASDVRLGDDGRAMVTLSGGRREVWVQMRSEGDQVQGRLVSKQTGVRLELDVDSKYESLSATQALRESLAAVDTVTIDAGFEGRWERLTMNMDTNLGDILRDAADTAIKQQLAASKQQMKQKLQQTFDQEQAKLVGWFNQQQVAAQSLTAKADGLLEDLGKQLLDGVDSSEVTIGRMNDFLKGRFR
;
A
#
# COMPACT_ATOMS: atom_id res chain seq x y z
N MET A 1 94.29 -13.88 35.99
CA MET A 1 94.22 -14.59 34.69
C MET A 1 92.83 -15.19 34.52
N ILE A 2 92.06 -14.73 33.54
CA ILE A 2 90.74 -15.30 33.23
C ILE A 2 90.93 -16.71 32.68
N ARG A 3 90.21 -17.69 33.23
CA ARG A 3 90.21 -19.07 32.72
C ARG A 3 89.40 -19.12 31.42
N TRP A 4 90.02 -18.72 30.31
CA TRP A 4 89.39 -18.61 28.99
C TRP A 4 88.65 -19.87 28.54
N ARG A 5 89.16 -21.08 28.86
CA ARG A 5 88.44 -22.34 28.60
C ARG A 5 87.06 -22.38 29.25
N PHE A 6 86.94 -21.91 30.50
CA PHE A 6 85.66 -21.90 31.22
C PHE A 6 84.66 -20.90 30.64
N VAL A 7 85.14 -19.72 30.25
CA VAL A 7 84.32 -18.67 29.63
C VAL A 7 83.83 -19.11 28.24
N VAL A 8 84.73 -19.65 27.42
CA VAL A 8 84.40 -20.13 26.05
C VAL A 8 83.42 -21.30 26.10
N THR A 9 83.61 -22.28 26.99
CA THR A 9 82.65 -23.39 27.13
C THR A 9 81.26 -22.90 27.54
N ARG A 10 81.15 -21.94 28.47
CA ARG A 10 79.86 -21.36 28.87
C ARG A 10 79.22 -20.54 27.76
N LEU A 11 80.01 -19.76 27.02
CA LEU A 11 79.53 -19.04 25.84
C LEU A 11 79.01 -19.99 24.76
N LEU A 12 79.70 -21.09 24.50
CA LEU A 12 79.24 -22.12 23.57
C LEU A 12 77.96 -22.81 24.05
N ILE A 13 77.83 -23.10 25.34
CA ILE A 13 76.59 -23.66 25.91
C ILE A 13 75.45 -22.64 25.77
N VAL A 14 75.67 -21.38 26.11
CA VAL A 14 74.66 -20.32 25.94
C VAL A 14 74.29 -20.16 24.47
N ALA A 15 75.26 -20.14 23.56
CA ALA A 15 75.01 -20.08 22.12
C ALA A 15 74.23 -21.30 21.62
N ALA A 16 74.59 -22.52 22.04
CA ALA A 16 73.88 -23.74 21.69
C ALA A 16 72.44 -23.75 22.22
N VAL A 17 72.24 -23.29 23.45
CA VAL A 17 70.90 -23.11 24.06
C VAL A 17 70.09 -22.07 23.32
N LEU A 18 70.69 -20.93 22.94
CA LEU A 18 70.03 -19.89 22.14
C LEU A 18 69.67 -20.38 20.74
N VAL A 19 70.53 -21.18 20.10
CA VAL A 19 70.23 -21.81 18.80
C VAL A 19 69.11 -22.83 18.95
N LEU A 20 69.13 -23.66 20.00
CA LEU A 20 68.09 -24.65 20.27
C LEU A 20 66.74 -23.98 20.54
N PHE A 21 66.70 -22.89 21.31
CA PHE A 21 65.49 -22.09 21.51
C PHE A 21 65.04 -21.39 20.22
N GLY A 22 65.97 -20.82 19.45
CA GLY A 22 65.65 -20.14 18.19
C GLY A 22 65.06 -21.05 17.12
N VAL A 23 65.52 -22.30 17.04
CA VAL A 23 65.03 -23.29 16.04
C VAL A 23 63.88 -24.14 16.59
N GLY A 24 63.90 -24.50 17.88
CA GLY A 24 62.97 -25.46 18.48
C GLY A 24 61.63 -24.87 18.92
N MET A 25 61.55 -23.58 19.24
CA MET A 25 60.31 -22.98 19.77
C MET A 25 59.16 -22.94 18.75
N GLY A 26 59.47 -22.75 17.46
CA GLY A 26 58.47 -22.74 16.39
C GLY A 26 57.67 -24.04 16.29
N PRO A 27 58.31 -25.20 16.05
CA PRO A 27 57.63 -26.49 15.99
C PRO A 27 56.83 -26.84 17.26
N VAL A 28 57.36 -26.51 18.44
CA VAL A 28 56.66 -26.73 19.72
C VAL A 28 55.42 -25.86 19.83
N ALA A 29 55.53 -24.56 19.51
CA ALA A 29 54.39 -23.64 19.52
C ALA A 29 53.29 -24.12 18.57
N LYS A 30 53.65 -24.57 17.36
CA LYS A 30 52.71 -25.19 16.41
C LYS A 30 51.99 -26.40 17.03
N TYR A 31 52.73 -27.36 17.57
CA TYR A 31 52.14 -28.58 18.14
C TYR A 31 51.18 -28.29 19.30
N VAL A 32 51.60 -27.47 20.26
CA VAL A 32 50.80 -27.11 21.43
C VAL A 32 49.53 -26.34 21.02
N THR A 33 49.65 -25.43 20.06
CA THR A 33 48.51 -24.63 19.58
C THR A 33 47.49 -25.49 18.84
N VAL A 34 47.94 -26.40 17.96
CA VAL A 34 47.04 -27.33 17.26
C VAL A 34 46.29 -28.22 18.24
N GLN A 35 46.99 -28.86 19.18
CA GLN A 35 46.37 -29.73 20.18
C GLN A 35 45.39 -28.97 21.08
N GLY A 36 45.79 -27.80 21.57
CA GLY A 36 44.95 -26.97 22.44
C GLY A 36 43.69 -26.47 21.74
N LEU A 37 43.81 -26.02 20.48
CA LEU A 37 42.65 -25.54 19.73
C LEU A 37 41.75 -26.68 19.25
N GLN A 38 42.29 -27.81 18.78
CA GLN A 38 41.47 -28.97 18.39
C GLN A 38 40.66 -29.50 19.58
N ALA A 39 41.26 -29.55 20.77
CA ALA A 39 40.56 -29.95 21.99
C ALA A 39 39.49 -28.92 22.41
N ALA A 40 39.72 -27.62 22.17
CA ALA A 40 38.79 -26.57 22.53
C ALA A 40 37.61 -26.43 21.55
N THR A 41 37.89 -26.49 20.24
CA THR A 41 36.90 -26.24 19.18
C THR A 41 36.17 -27.49 18.73
N GLY A 42 36.71 -28.69 19.04
CA GLY A 42 36.22 -29.95 18.48
C GLY A 42 36.44 -30.07 16.96
N ALA A 43 37.16 -29.14 16.35
CA ALA A 43 37.35 -29.05 14.91
C ALA A 43 38.82 -29.20 14.52
N LYS A 44 39.08 -29.73 13.33
CA LYS A 44 40.45 -29.89 12.82
C LYS A 44 41.12 -28.52 12.62
N VAL A 45 42.23 -28.32 13.32
CA VAL A 45 43.12 -27.16 13.16
C VAL A 45 44.39 -27.55 12.45
N GLU A 46 44.79 -26.76 11.46
CA GLU A 46 46.02 -26.93 10.68
C GLU A 46 46.80 -25.61 10.70
N ILE A 47 48.12 -25.70 10.89
CA ILE A 47 49.03 -24.56 10.90
C ILE A 47 50.22 -24.92 10.01
N GLY A 48 50.58 -24.07 9.04
CA GLY A 48 51.75 -24.27 8.18
C GLY A 48 53.04 -24.17 8.97
N ALA A 49 53.36 -22.96 9.44
CA ALA A 49 54.57 -22.66 10.20
C ALA A 49 54.26 -21.80 11.44
N ALA A 50 55.16 -21.84 12.43
CA ALA A 50 55.10 -20.99 13.61
C ALA A 50 56.49 -20.46 13.93
N HIS A 51 56.57 -19.16 14.19
CA HIS A 51 57.78 -18.43 14.52
C HIS A 51 57.62 -17.75 15.87
N VAL A 52 58.58 -17.96 16.76
CA VAL A 52 58.57 -17.38 18.12
C VAL A 52 59.78 -16.48 18.28
N LYS A 53 59.53 -15.20 18.59
CA LYS A 53 60.54 -14.22 18.97
C LYS A 53 60.51 -14.06 20.48
N LEU A 54 61.67 -14.10 21.12
CA LEU A 54 61.77 -14.04 22.59
C LEU A 54 61.70 -12.62 23.16
N PHE A 55 62.23 -11.63 22.44
CA PHE A 55 62.28 -10.25 22.93
C PHE A 55 62.15 -9.21 21.79
N PRO A 56 61.10 -8.35 21.80
CA PRO A 56 59.87 -8.52 22.59
C PRO A 56 59.20 -9.88 22.26
N PRO A 57 58.47 -10.49 23.22
CA PRO A 57 57.89 -11.81 23.01
C PRO A 57 56.75 -11.72 21.98
N THR A 58 56.95 -12.34 20.82
CA THR A 58 55.99 -12.33 19.71
C THR A 58 55.85 -13.74 19.15
N ILE A 59 54.61 -14.16 18.85
CA ILE A 59 54.33 -15.41 18.14
C ILE A 59 53.67 -15.07 16.81
N ARG A 60 54.20 -15.64 15.73
CA ARG A 60 53.65 -15.53 14.38
C ARG A 60 53.32 -16.92 13.84
N TYR A 61 52.07 -17.12 13.44
CA TYR A 61 51.60 -18.32 12.75
C TYR A 61 51.35 -18.00 11.28
N GLU A 62 51.68 -18.95 10.40
CA GLU A 62 51.48 -18.87 8.95
C GLU A 62 50.63 -20.05 8.48
N ASP A 63 49.79 -19.80 7.47
CA ASP A 63 48.83 -20.75 6.90
C ASP A 63 47.98 -21.42 7.99
N PHE A 64 47.15 -20.62 8.65
CA PHE A 64 46.33 -21.04 9.78
C PHE A 64 44.92 -21.40 9.30
N HIS A 65 44.45 -22.60 9.58
CA HIS A 65 43.14 -23.09 9.15
C HIS A 65 42.38 -23.72 10.32
N VAL A 66 41.11 -23.36 10.47
CA VAL A 66 40.18 -23.97 11.43
C VAL A 66 38.95 -24.44 10.66
N ALA A 67 38.66 -25.74 10.74
CA ALA A 67 37.47 -26.32 10.12
C ALA A 67 36.17 -25.83 10.79
N ASP A 68 35.08 -25.79 10.03
CA ASP A 68 33.73 -25.52 10.57
C ASP A 68 33.21 -26.77 11.30
N PRO A 69 32.87 -26.68 12.60
CA PRO A 69 32.40 -27.84 13.37
C PRO A 69 30.95 -28.25 13.01
N ARG A 70 30.23 -27.49 12.17
CA ARG A 70 28.81 -27.74 11.83
C ARG A 70 28.65 -28.75 10.70
N ASP A 71 27.76 -29.72 10.88
CA ASP A 71 27.58 -30.87 9.98
C ASP A 71 27.28 -30.52 8.52
N ALA A 72 26.46 -29.50 8.27
CA ALA A 72 26.15 -29.05 6.91
C ALA A 72 27.34 -28.37 6.17
N LYS A 73 28.50 -28.22 6.81
CA LYS A 73 29.64 -27.44 6.32
C LYS A 73 30.99 -28.19 6.39
N ALA A 74 30.96 -29.51 6.37
CA ALA A 74 32.12 -30.41 6.47
C ALA A 74 33.33 -30.10 5.58
N MET A 75 33.09 -29.51 4.40
CA MET A 75 34.12 -29.15 3.41
C MET A 75 34.40 -27.64 3.42
N ARG A 76 34.27 -26.99 4.57
CA ARG A 76 34.52 -25.55 4.72
C ARG A 76 35.35 -25.23 5.96
N ASP A 77 36.18 -24.20 5.81
CA ASP A 77 36.88 -23.56 6.93
C ASP A 77 35.91 -22.62 7.65
N ALA A 78 35.81 -22.73 8.98
CA ALA A 78 35.19 -21.69 9.81
C ALA A 78 35.93 -20.37 9.58
N PHE A 79 37.26 -20.44 9.65
CA PHE A 79 38.13 -19.40 9.14
C PHE A 79 39.50 -19.95 8.77
N ARG A 80 40.14 -19.31 7.79
CA ARG A 80 41.57 -19.46 7.47
C ARG A 80 42.26 -18.11 7.50
N ALA A 81 43.54 -18.04 7.81
CA ALA A 81 44.30 -16.81 7.80
C ALA A 81 45.72 -17.07 7.28
N ASP A 82 46.21 -16.17 6.43
CA ASP A 82 47.57 -16.26 5.90
C ASP A 82 48.60 -16.03 7.02
N THR A 83 48.33 -15.09 7.92
CA THR A 83 49.22 -14.79 9.04
C THR A 83 48.43 -14.36 10.28
N ILE A 84 48.81 -14.90 11.44
CA ILE A 84 48.37 -14.45 12.77
C ILE A 84 49.60 -14.05 13.55
N GLU A 85 49.70 -12.79 13.97
CA GLU A 85 50.80 -12.28 14.79
C GLU A 85 50.24 -11.79 16.14
N LEU A 86 50.88 -12.21 17.24
CA LEU A 86 50.49 -11.86 18.61
C LEU A 86 51.72 -11.34 19.37
N ALA A 87 51.65 -10.09 19.80
CA ALA A 87 52.64 -9.46 20.67
C ALA A 87 52.26 -9.73 22.14
N LEU A 88 53.00 -10.63 22.78
CA LEU A 88 52.70 -11.08 24.13
C LEU A 88 53.23 -10.11 25.20
N ASP A 89 52.60 -10.16 26.36
CA ASP A 89 53.06 -9.47 27.55
C ASP A 89 54.03 -10.35 28.34
N GLY A 90 55.30 -9.97 28.34
CA GLY A 90 56.36 -10.70 29.05
C GLY A 90 56.08 -10.82 30.56
N ASP A 91 55.51 -9.80 31.19
CA ASP A 91 55.17 -9.86 32.62
C ASP A 91 54.04 -10.87 32.86
N ALA A 92 53.04 -10.89 32.00
CA ALA A 92 51.95 -11.86 32.09
C ALA A 92 52.45 -13.30 31.93
N ILE A 93 53.36 -13.56 30.97
CA ILE A 93 53.94 -14.90 30.74
C ILE A 93 54.66 -15.41 32.00
N LEU A 94 55.43 -14.55 32.69
CA LEU A 94 56.11 -14.90 33.94
C LEU A 94 55.13 -15.33 35.04
N HIS A 95 53.92 -14.76 35.02
CA HIS A 95 52.81 -15.11 35.91
C HIS A 95 51.91 -16.23 35.35
N ARG A 96 52.39 -17.02 34.38
CA ARG A 96 51.64 -18.11 33.72
C ARG A 96 50.37 -17.67 33.01
N ARG A 97 50.34 -16.43 32.52
CA ARG A 97 49.21 -15.85 31.80
C ARG A 97 49.58 -15.55 30.36
N TRP A 98 48.67 -15.88 29.45
CA TRP A 98 48.80 -15.65 28.02
C TRP A 98 48.05 -14.38 27.65
N VAL A 99 48.74 -13.24 27.77
CA VAL A 99 48.16 -11.94 27.43
C VAL A 99 48.83 -11.40 26.17
N ALA A 100 48.09 -11.26 25.09
CA ALA A 100 48.50 -10.52 23.91
C ALA A 100 48.03 -9.06 24.04
N ARG A 101 48.97 -8.11 24.04
CA ARG A 101 48.64 -6.68 24.07
C ARG A 101 48.07 -6.22 22.75
N GLU A 102 48.72 -6.66 21.68
CA GLU A 102 48.32 -6.39 20.30
C GLU A 102 48.41 -7.70 19.52
N GLY A 103 47.46 -7.88 18.60
CA GLY A 103 47.51 -8.93 17.60
C GLY A 103 47.06 -8.40 16.25
N SER A 104 47.46 -9.09 15.19
CA SER A 104 46.97 -8.85 13.84
C SER A 104 46.73 -10.17 13.11
N ILE A 105 45.57 -10.27 12.47
CA ILE A 105 45.22 -11.33 11.53
C ILE A 105 45.18 -10.72 10.14
N THR A 106 45.96 -11.28 9.21
CA THR A 106 46.00 -10.87 7.81
C THR A 106 45.61 -12.03 6.92
N GLY A 107 44.88 -11.73 5.84
CA GLY A 107 44.39 -12.74 4.91
C GLY A 107 43.30 -13.62 5.50
N LEU A 108 42.54 -13.11 6.47
CA LEU A 108 41.42 -13.86 7.06
C LEU A 108 40.40 -14.20 5.98
N GLN A 109 39.96 -15.44 5.87
CA GLN A 109 38.89 -15.84 4.98
C GLN A 109 37.88 -16.71 5.71
N ILE A 110 36.63 -16.29 5.69
CA ILE A 110 35.53 -16.97 6.38
C ILE A 110 34.73 -17.79 5.36
N GLY A 111 34.50 -19.07 5.64
CA GLY A 111 33.66 -19.95 4.82
C GLY A 111 34.30 -20.46 3.52
N ALA A 112 35.64 -20.45 3.43
CA ALA A 112 36.39 -20.97 2.28
C ALA A 112 36.18 -22.48 2.08
N LYS A 113 36.21 -22.95 0.82
CA LYS A 113 36.05 -24.37 0.48
C LYS A 113 37.35 -25.14 0.80
N ARG A 114 37.23 -26.31 1.43
CA ARG A 114 38.33 -27.25 1.73
C ARG A 114 38.42 -28.35 0.67
N ASP A 115 39.60 -28.95 0.54
CA ASP A 115 39.84 -30.15 -0.27
C ASP A 115 39.66 -31.46 0.54
N THR A 116 39.67 -31.39 1.88
CA THR A 116 39.51 -32.53 2.79
C THR A 116 38.54 -32.21 3.93
N SER A 117 37.73 -33.22 4.33
CA SER A 117 36.73 -33.10 5.40
C SER A 117 37.37 -32.82 6.76
N GLY A 118 36.76 -31.94 7.55
CA GLY A 118 37.22 -31.53 8.88
C GLY A 118 36.56 -32.23 10.08
N HIS A 119 35.64 -33.18 9.86
CA HIS A 119 34.81 -33.78 10.92
C HIS A 119 35.44 -34.95 11.69
N LEU A 120 34.98 -35.09 12.94
CA LEU A 120 34.90 -36.33 13.71
C LEU A 120 33.41 -36.68 13.87
N ASP A 121 33.04 -37.96 13.74
CA ASP A 121 31.66 -38.43 13.45
C ASP A 121 30.60 -38.11 14.53
N GLN A 122 29.48 -37.47 14.13
CA GLN A 122 28.09 -37.58 14.61
C GLN A 122 27.12 -36.76 13.70
N PRO A 123 25.78 -36.95 13.75
CA PRO A 123 24.88 -36.73 12.60
C PRO A 123 24.08 -35.42 12.54
N GLN A 124 23.82 -35.03 11.27
CA GLN A 124 23.13 -33.85 10.69
C GLN A 124 21.69 -33.55 11.14
N GLU A 125 21.30 -32.26 10.94
CA GLU A 125 19.93 -31.84 10.59
C GLU A 125 19.90 -30.74 9.50
N ASP A 126 18.88 -30.81 8.63
CA ASP A 126 18.65 -29.95 7.45
C ASP A 126 17.70 -28.78 7.72
N ALA A 127 17.91 -27.67 7.00
CA ALA A 127 17.10 -26.47 7.05
C ALA A 127 15.78 -26.57 6.25
N SER A 128 14.72 -26.00 6.82
CA SER A 128 13.38 -25.93 6.24
C SER A 128 13.22 -24.85 5.14
N PRO A 129 12.25 -25.02 4.22
CA PRO A 129 12.07 -24.16 3.06
C PRO A 129 11.30 -22.86 3.36
N SER A 130 11.65 -21.81 2.61
CA SER A 130 10.92 -20.54 2.53
C SER A 130 9.57 -20.74 1.82
N MET A 131 8.53 -20.12 2.34
CA MET A 131 7.16 -20.14 1.81
C MET A 131 6.65 -18.70 1.76
N SER A 132 6.23 -18.21 0.59
CA SER A 132 4.95 -17.50 0.38
C SER A 132 4.87 -16.82 -1.00
N ASP A 133 3.99 -17.36 -1.85
CA ASP A 133 3.20 -16.57 -2.81
C ASP A 133 1.83 -16.33 -2.16
N LYS A 134 1.42 -15.07 -2.03
CA LYS A 134 0.04 -14.69 -1.71
C LYS A 134 -0.47 -13.66 -2.72
N PRO A 135 -1.76 -13.73 -3.13
CA PRO A 135 -2.30 -12.88 -4.19
C PRO A 135 -2.43 -11.41 -3.77
N GLY A 136 -2.12 -10.50 -4.68
CA GLY A 136 -2.02 -9.06 -4.43
C GLY A 136 -3.36 -8.34 -4.19
N VAL A 137 -3.36 -7.52 -3.13
CA VAL A 137 -4.47 -6.71 -2.60
C VAL A 137 -4.76 -5.47 -3.47
N LEU A 138 -3.75 -4.97 -4.21
CA LEU A 138 -3.88 -3.83 -5.15
C LEU A 138 -4.97 -4.04 -6.21
N ALA A 139 -5.19 -5.30 -6.59
CA ALA A 139 -6.22 -5.66 -7.55
C ALA A 139 -7.65 -5.53 -7.02
N GLY A 140 -7.85 -5.68 -5.70
CA GLY A 140 -9.15 -5.47 -5.06
C GLY A 140 -9.56 -3.99 -5.06
N LEU A 141 -8.57 -3.10 -4.90
CA LEU A 141 -8.75 -1.65 -4.92
C LEU A 141 -9.20 -1.15 -6.31
N LEU A 142 -8.55 -1.62 -7.38
CA LEU A 142 -8.94 -1.25 -8.75
C LEU A 142 -10.25 -1.91 -9.19
N GLY A 143 -10.50 -3.17 -8.78
CA GLY A 143 -11.74 -3.88 -9.11
C GLY A 143 -12.98 -3.31 -8.42
N GLY A 144 -12.88 -2.88 -7.17
CA GLY A 144 -13.99 -2.28 -6.43
C GLY A 144 -14.41 -0.91 -6.97
N ILE A 145 -13.47 -0.14 -7.50
CA ILE A 145 -13.72 1.19 -8.07
C ILE A 145 -14.42 1.09 -9.44
N THR A 146 -14.20 0.04 -10.24
CA THR A 146 -14.78 -0.05 -11.60
C THR A 146 -16.15 -0.69 -11.64
N ASP A 147 -16.36 -1.80 -10.93
CA ASP A 147 -17.53 -2.64 -11.16
C ASP A 147 -18.78 -2.12 -10.44
N GLN A 148 -18.63 -1.45 -9.29
CA GLN A 148 -19.77 -0.89 -8.54
C GLN A 148 -20.24 0.48 -9.04
N LEU A 149 -19.36 1.25 -9.69
CA LEU A 149 -19.67 2.61 -10.14
C LEU A 149 -20.30 2.65 -11.54
N GLY A 150 -19.92 1.73 -12.43
CA GLY A 150 -20.49 1.63 -13.78
C GLY A 150 -21.96 1.16 -13.78
N ASP A 151 -22.24 0.08 -13.05
CA ASP A 151 -23.56 -0.56 -13.04
C ASP A 151 -24.64 0.31 -12.35
N GLN A 152 -24.26 1.03 -11.27
CA GLN A 152 -25.18 1.93 -10.58
C GLN A 152 -25.52 3.19 -11.39
N ALA A 153 -24.58 3.69 -12.21
CA ALA A 153 -24.85 4.82 -13.10
C ALA A 153 -25.87 4.48 -14.19
N GLU A 154 -25.89 3.24 -14.67
CA GLU A 154 -26.88 2.78 -15.65
C GLU A 154 -28.26 2.54 -15.00
N GLN A 155 -28.29 2.10 -13.75
CA GLN A 155 -29.53 1.92 -13.00
C GLN A 155 -30.16 3.26 -12.57
N ALA A 156 -29.34 4.24 -12.16
CA ALA A 156 -29.79 5.60 -11.82
C ALA A 156 -30.41 6.33 -13.01
N ALA A 157 -29.97 6.04 -14.25
CA ALA A 157 -30.54 6.63 -15.46
C ALA A 157 -32.01 6.20 -15.73
N LYS A 158 -32.46 5.08 -15.15
CA LYS A 158 -33.84 4.59 -15.29
C LYS A 158 -34.82 5.20 -14.28
N ASP A 159 -34.31 5.84 -13.23
CA ASP A 159 -35.10 6.36 -12.09
C ASP A 159 -35.01 7.90 -11.95
N LEU A 160 -34.76 8.58 -13.08
CA LEU A 160 -34.64 10.04 -13.17
C LEU A 160 -36.01 10.72 -13.07
N GLU A 161 -36.13 11.74 -12.22
CA GLU A 161 -37.34 12.54 -12.07
C GLU A 161 -37.68 13.29 -13.37
N THR A 162 -36.66 13.63 -14.18
CA THR A 162 -36.82 14.24 -15.51
C THR A 162 -37.64 13.37 -16.45
N VAL A 163 -37.34 12.07 -16.52
CA VAL A 163 -38.06 11.11 -17.39
C VAL A 163 -39.48 10.87 -16.87
N ARG A 164 -39.63 10.73 -15.54
CA ARG A 164 -40.94 10.55 -14.92
C ARG A 164 -41.85 11.75 -15.15
N ARG A 165 -41.28 12.97 -15.09
CA ARG A 165 -42.03 14.22 -15.30
C ARG A 165 -42.39 14.45 -16.75
N SER A 166 -41.49 14.16 -17.71
CA SER A 166 -41.81 14.28 -19.13
C SER A 166 -42.98 13.36 -19.53
N GLU A 167 -42.97 12.10 -19.07
CA GLU A 167 -44.03 11.14 -19.37
C GLU A 167 -45.37 11.53 -18.71
N ALA A 168 -45.33 12.07 -17.48
CA ALA A 168 -46.52 12.57 -16.81
C ALA A 168 -47.15 13.77 -17.54
N ILE A 169 -46.31 14.72 -18.01
CA ILE A 169 -46.75 15.87 -18.81
C ILE A 169 -47.38 15.38 -20.11
N LYS A 170 -46.69 14.50 -20.85
CA LYS A 170 -47.18 13.94 -22.10
C LYS A 170 -48.52 13.23 -21.93
N THR A 171 -48.63 12.34 -20.95
CA THR A 171 -49.87 11.59 -20.67
C THR A 171 -51.02 12.53 -20.30
N ARG A 172 -50.75 13.60 -19.54
CA ARG A 172 -51.77 14.59 -19.17
C ARG A 172 -52.29 15.31 -20.41
N TRP A 173 -51.38 15.81 -21.25
CA TRP A 173 -51.74 16.52 -22.47
C TRP A 173 -52.45 15.63 -23.49
N GLU A 174 -52.07 14.36 -23.64
CA GLU A 174 -52.79 13.41 -24.50
C GLU A 174 -54.26 13.28 -24.08
N ARG A 175 -54.54 13.21 -22.77
CA ARG A 175 -55.91 13.16 -22.25
C ARG A 175 -56.67 14.47 -22.46
N GLU A 176 -56.03 15.60 -22.20
CA GLU A 176 -56.66 16.93 -22.36
C GLU A 176 -57.01 17.22 -23.81
N TYR A 177 -56.10 16.92 -24.75
CA TYR A 177 -56.37 17.07 -26.19
C TYR A 177 -57.45 16.10 -26.69
N ASP A 178 -57.41 14.83 -26.27
CA ASP A 178 -58.48 13.86 -26.63
C ASP A 178 -59.85 14.31 -26.09
N SER A 179 -59.89 14.87 -24.88
CA SER A 179 -61.10 15.47 -24.30
C SER A 179 -61.59 16.66 -25.13
N LEU A 180 -60.70 17.61 -25.47
CA LEU A 180 -61.05 18.78 -26.28
C LEU A 180 -61.53 18.38 -27.67
N ALA A 181 -60.89 17.40 -28.32
CA ALA A 181 -61.30 16.88 -29.62
C ALA A 181 -62.71 16.27 -29.57
N LYS A 182 -62.99 15.45 -28.55
CA LYS A 182 -64.32 14.86 -28.33
C LYS A 182 -65.38 15.93 -28.07
N ARG A 183 -65.07 16.93 -27.24
CA ARG A 183 -65.97 18.06 -26.94
C ARG A 183 -66.25 18.90 -28.18
N ALA A 184 -65.24 19.17 -29.00
CA ALA A 184 -65.43 19.88 -30.27
C ALA A 184 -66.30 19.09 -31.26
N ALA A 185 -66.12 17.77 -31.36
CA ALA A 185 -66.97 16.92 -32.20
C ALA A 185 -68.43 16.91 -31.71
N ALA A 186 -68.66 16.84 -30.39
CA ALA A 186 -69.98 16.92 -29.80
C ALA A 186 -70.62 18.30 -30.01
N LEU A 187 -69.84 19.38 -29.91
CA LEU A 187 -70.29 20.73 -30.20
C LEU A 187 -70.72 20.89 -31.66
N GLU A 188 -69.97 20.33 -32.60
CA GLU A 188 -70.31 20.33 -34.03
C GLU A 188 -71.66 19.64 -34.27
N GLN A 189 -71.95 18.55 -33.55
CA GLN A 189 -73.25 17.90 -33.59
C GLN A 189 -74.36 18.79 -33.00
N LYS A 190 -74.14 19.42 -31.84
CA LYS A 190 -75.11 20.34 -31.24
C LYS A 190 -75.46 21.52 -32.15
N VAL A 191 -74.48 22.06 -32.89
CA VAL A 191 -74.73 23.13 -33.87
C VAL A 191 -75.56 22.63 -35.06
N ARG A 192 -75.32 21.41 -35.54
CA ARG A 192 -76.18 20.80 -36.57
C ARG A 192 -77.62 20.62 -36.08
N ASP A 193 -77.80 20.12 -34.87
CA ASP A 193 -79.11 19.89 -34.27
C ASP A 193 -79.84 21.22 -34.04
N PHE A 194 -79.13 22.24 -33.54
CA PHE A 194 -79.64 23.62 -33.43
C PHE A 194 -80.11 24.16 -34.79
N LYS A 195 -79.30 24.02 -35.85
CA LYS A 195 -79.64 24.47 -37.21
C LYS A 195 -80.86 23.76 -37.79
N SER A 196 -81.00 22.46 -37.52
CA SER A 196 -82.19 21.69 -37.93
C SER A 196 -83.43 22.18 -37.16
N ASN A 197 -83.35 22.25 -35.84
CA ASN A 197 -84.46 22.68 -34.98
C ASN A 197 -84.89 24.12 -35.26
N ALA A 198 -83.96 25.00 -35.64
CA ALA A 198 -84.27 26.37 -36.04
C ALA A 198 -85.01 26.45 -37.38
N ARG A 199 -84.69 25.58 -38.35
CA ARG A 199 -85.38 25.50 -39.66
C ARG A 199 -86.77 24.89 -39.57
N ASP A 200 -87.02 24.03 -38.59
CA ASP A 200 -88.31 23.36 -38.38
C ASP A 200 -89.36 24.22 -37.63
N ILE A 201 -89.03 25.48 -37.32
CA ILE A 201 -89.95 26.46 -36.71
C ILE A 201 -90.61 27.27 -37.83
N ASP A 202 -91.86 26.91 -38.15
CA ASP A 202 -92.64 27.52 -39.23
C ASP A 202 -93.62 28.59 -38.68
N ASN A 203 -94.16 28.41 -37.46
CA ASN A 203 -95.05 29.38 -36.84
C ASN A 203 -94.71 29.66 -35.37
N PRO A 204 -94.28 30.89 -35.02
CA PRO A 204 -93.77 31.23 -33.70
C PRO A 204 -94.81 31.17 -32.56
N LEU A 205 -96.10 31.26 -32.86
CA LEU A 205 -97.17 31.17 -31.87
C LEU A 205 -97.62 29.73 -31.60
N ARG A 206 -97.41 28.80 -32.55
CA ARG A 206 -97.77 27.38 -32.43
C ARG A 206 -96.63 26.51 -31.92
N ASP A 207 -95.39 26.87 -32.26
CA ASP A 207 -94.18 26.08 -31.99
C ASP A 207 -93.39 26.58 -30.75
N TRP A 208 -94.07 27.21 -29.79
CA TRP A 208 -93.45 27.84 -28.60
C TRP A 208 -92.54 26.89 -27.78
N ASP A 209 -92.96 25.65 -27.56
CA ASP A 209 -92.14 24.65 -26.84
C ASP A 209 -90.85 24.29 -27.61
N LYS A 210 -90.87 24.36 -28.95
CA LYS A 210 -89.68 24.14 -29.77
C LYS A 210 -88.73 25.34 -29.71
N ILE A 211 -89.27 26.56 -29.68
CA ILE A 211 -88.48 27.79 -29.49
C ILE A 211 -87.71 27.72 -28.17
N GLY A 212 -88.38 27.38 -27.06
CA GLY A 212 -87.72 27.25 -25.75
C GLY A 212 -86.58 26.22 -25.75
N LYS A 213 -86.76 25.07 -26.41
CA LYS A 213 -85.71 24.04 -26.56
C LYS A 213 -84.56 24.50 -27.45
N THR A 214 -84.84 25.17 -28.56
CA THR A 214 -83.82 25.68 -29.48
C THR A 214 -82.98 26.78 -28.84
N VAL A 215 -83.59 27.67 -28.05
CA VAL A 215 -82.87 28.71 -27.28
C VAL A 215 -82.00 28.09 -26.18
N SER A 216 -82.53 27.12 -25.42
CA SER A 216 -81.74 26.39 -24.41
C SER A 216 -80.53 25.69 -25.04
N LEU A 217 -80.71 25.04 -26.20
CA LEU A 217 -79.63 24.39 -26.93
C LEU A 217 -78.60 25.41 -27.44
N ALA A 218 -79.03 26.60 -27.87
CA ALA A 218 -78.14 27.68 -28.28
C ALA A 218 -77.29 28.22 -27.13
N ASP A 219 -77.91 28.44 -25.96
CA ASP A 219 -77.20 28.88 -24.75
C ASP A 219 -76.19 27.84 -24.27
N GLU A 220 -76.56 26.56 -24.26
CA GLU A 220 -75.64 25.45 -23.95
C GLU A 220 -74.48 25.36 -24.95
N THR A 221 -74.77 25.50 -26.24
CA THR A 221 -73.77 25.45 -27.31
C THR A 221 -72.79 26.63 -27.20
N ARG A 222 -73.31 27.82 -26.92
CA ARG A 222 -72.50 29.03 -26.69
C ARG A 222 -71.64 28.91 -25.43
N ALA A 223 -72.19 28.38 -24.35
CA ALA A 223 -71.45 28.15 -23.10
C ALA A 223 -70.32 27.14 -23.31
N GLU A 224 -70.60 26.02 -23.99
CA GLU A 224 -69.59 24.99 -24.31
C GLU A 224 -68.49 25.55 -25.21
N LEU A 225 -68.85 26.29 -26.27
CA LEU A 225 -67.92 26.95 -27.18
C LEU A 225 -67.01 27.95 -26.46
N LYS A 226 -67.57 28.80 -25.59
CA LYS A 226 -66.80 29.71 -24.75
C LYS A 226 -65.81 28.96 -23.84
N SER A 227 -66.23 27.81 -23.29
CA SER A 227 -65.37 27.00 -22.43
C SER A 227 -64.24 26.30 -23.19
N ILE A 228 -64.46 25.90 -24.45
CA ILE A 228 -63.43 25.32 -25.32
C ILE A 228 -62.42 26.40 -25.72
N LEU A 229 -62.88 27.60 -26.11
CA LEU A 229 -62.00 28.73 -26.43
C LEU A 229 -61.14 29.14 -25.23
N ALA A 230 -61.74 29.24 -24.04
CA ALA A 230 -60.99 29.52 -22.82
C ALA A 230 -59.95 28.43 -22.47
N ALA A 231 -60.26 27.16 -22.76
CA ALA A 231 -59.31 26.07 -22.59
C ALA A 231 -58.15 26.16 -23.60
N LEU A 232 -58.42 26.51 -24.86
CA LEU A 232 -57.41 26.67 -25.92
C LEU A 232 -56.50 27.89 -25.65
N ASP A 233 -57.05 29.00 -25.16
CA ASP A 233 -56.28 30.20 -24.80
C ASP A 233 -55.29 29.94 -23.65
N ALA A 234 -55.63 29.02 -22.74
CA ALA A 234 -54.77 28.66 -21.61
C ALA A 234 -53.59 27.74 -22.00
N VAL A 235 -53.64 27.07 -23.15
CA VAL A 235 -52.68 26.05 -23.57
C VAL A 235 -51.22 26.56 -23.62
N PRO A 236 -50.92 27.72 -24.24
CA PRO A 236 -49.54 28.20 -24.34
C PRO A 236 -48.90 28.47 -22.97
N ASP A 237 -49.64 29.03 -22.02
CA ASP A 237 -49.12 29.34 -20.70
C ASP A 237 -48.95 28.08 -19.83
N GLN A 238 -49.87 27.11 -19.94
CA GLN A 238 -49.71 25.79 -19.32
C GLN A 238 -48.47 25.06 -19.85
N PHE A 239 -48.23 25.11 -21.16
CA PHE A 239 -47.05 24.49 -21.75
C PHE A 239 -45.75 25.15 -21.28
N ARG A 240 -45.70 26.48 -21.17
CA ARG A 240 -44.55 27.19 -20.58
C ARG A 240 -44.29 26.75 -19.14
N ALA A 241 -45.35 26.59 -18.35
CA ALA A 241 -45.24 26.09 -16.98
C ALA A 241 -44.71 24.66 -16.92
N ASP A 242 -45.12 23.79 -17.86
CA ASP A 242 -44.62 22.41 -17.93
C ASP A 242 -43.14 22.34 -18.32
N VAL A 243 -42.71 23.13 -19.30
CA VAL A 243 -41.29 23.24 -19.67
C VAL A 243 -40.46 23.73 -18.47
N ALA A 244 -40.94 24.71 -17.72
CA ALA A 244 -40.31 25.16 -16.49
C ALA A 244 -40.28 24.04 -15.41
N SER A 245 -41.36 23.26 -15.29
CA SER A 245 -41.40 22.13 -14.35
C SER A 245 -40.42 21.01 -14.71
N LEU A 246 -40.16 20.80 -16.00
CA LEU A 246 -39.17 19.84 -16.51
C LEU A 246 -37.74 20.31 -16.21
N GLN A 247 -37.48 21.62 -16.33
CA GLN A 247 -36.22 22.22 -15.90
C GLN A 247 -35.99 22.06 -14.39
N GLN A 248 -37.05 22.17 -13.57
CA GLN A 248 -36.94 21.89 -12.13
C GLN A 248 -36.63 20.42 -11.85
N ALA A 249 -37.24 19.47 -12.58
CA ALA A 249 -36.92 18.05 -12.45
C ALA A 249 -35.45 17.75 -12.78
N LYS A 250 -34.92 18.39 -13.83
CA LYS A 250 -33.49 18.33 -14.15
C LYS A 250 -32.62 18.82 -13.00
N GLN A 251 -32.99 19.93 -12.35
CA GLN A 251 -32.22 20.44 -11.22
C GLN A 251 -32.23 19.48 -10.03
N ILE A 252 -33.38 18.86 -9.73
CA ILE A 252 -33.50 17.83 -8.69
C ILE A 252 -32.58 16.64 -8.98
N ASP A 253 -32.54 16.18 -10.23
CA ASP A 253 -31.66 15.09 -10.64
C ASP A 253 -30.17 15.50 -10.56
N LEU A 254 -29.82 16.74 -10.91
CA LEU A 254 -28.45 17.28 -10.75
C LEU A 254 -28.02 17.33 -9.28
N ASP A 255 -28.90 17.81 -8.40
CA ASP A 255 -28.62 17.89 -6.96
C ASP A 255 -28.45 16.48 -6.36
N ARG A 256 -29.23 15.51 -6.82
CA ARG A 256 -29.10 14.09 -6.43
C ARG A 256 -27.75 13.52 -6.87
N ILE A 257 -27.28 13.82 -8.09
CA ILE A 257 -25.95 13.42 -8.58
C ILE A 257 -24.84 14.06 -7.73
N ASP A 258 -24.99 15.32 -7.32
CA ASP A 258 -23.99 16.01 -6.50
C ASP A 258 -23.91 15.45 -5.07
N GLN A 259 -25.02 15.00 -4.51
CA GLN A 259 -25.09 14.33 -3.20
C GLN A 259 -24.67 12.86 -3.21
N TYR A 260 -24.47 12.26 -4.38
CA TYR A 260 -24.07 10.87 -4.50
C TYR A 260 -22.65 10.63 -3.96
N ILE A 261 -22.55 9.66 -3.04
CA ILE A 261 -21.29 9.14 -2.46
C ILE A 261 -21.37 7.61 -2.57
N PRO A 262 -20.45 6.96 -3.30
CA PRO A 262 -20.37 5.50 -3.36
C PRO A 262 -20.08 4.90 -1.97
N GLY A 263 -20.50 3.65 -1.76
CA GLY A 263 -20.34 2.91 -0.51
C GLY A 263 -18.90 2.75 0.00
N ASP A 264 -18.80 2.16 1.19
CA ASP A 264 -17.68 2.14 2.13
C ASP A 264 -16.28 2.26 1.51
N LEU A 265 -15.72 3.47 1.55
CA LEU A 265 -14.37 3.81 1.05
C LEU A 265 -13.28 3.51 2.10
N ASN A 266 -13.63 2.89 3.22
CA ASN A 266 -12.80 2.80 4.44
C ASN A 266 -11.91 1.55 4.56
N GLU A 267 -11.94 0.60 3.63
CA GLU A 267 -11.11 -0.62 3.73
C GLU A 267 -9.62 -0.38 3.45
N SER A 268 -9.17 0.87 3.29
CA SER A 268 -7.84 1.21 2.76
C SER A 268 -6.70 1.44 3.75
N GLN A 269 -6.95 1.30 5.05
CA GLN A 269 -6.07 1.92 6.04
C GLN A 269 -4.73 1.22 6.29
N ASN A 270 -4.52 -0.03 5.84
CA ASN A 270 -3.30 -0.82 6.15
C ASN A 270 -2.47 -1.28 4.94
N PHE A 271 -2.75 -0.79 3.72
CA PHE A 271 -2.16 -1.34 2.48
C PHE A 271 -0.63 -1.25 2.36
N GLY A 272 -0.02 -0.13 2.75
CA GLY A 272 1.43 0.07 2.59
C GLY A 272 2.29 -0.81 3.51
N ILE A 273 1.74 -1.21 4.66
CA ILE A 273 2.43 -2.04 5.65
C ILE A 273 2.51 -3.48 5.14
N ASP A 274 1.42 -4.03 4.59
CA ASP A 274 1.40 -5.43 4.13
C ASP A 274 2.38 -5.68 2.97
N LEU A 275 2.55 -4.71 2.06
CA LEU A 275 3.45 -4.81 0.90
C LEU A 275 4.93 -4.88 1.30
N ILE A 276 5.34 -4.09 2.29
CA ILE A 276 6.74 -4.00 2.72
C ILE A 276 7.09 -5.06 3.77
N SER A 277 6.08 -5.56 4.51
CA SER A 277 6.27 -6.50 5.62
C SER A 277 7.07 -7.73 5.23
N GLN A 278 6.80 -8.31 4.05
CA GLN A 278 7.50 -9.51 3.58
C GLN A 278 8.98 -9.25 3.27
N ALA A 279 9.30 -8.11 2.65
CA ALA A 279 10.68 -7.72 2.37
C ALA A 279 11.48 -7.49 3.66
N VAL A 280 10.87 -6.82 4.64
CA VAL A 280 11.48 -6.59 5.97
C VAL A 280 11.67 -7.91 6.72
N GLN A 281 10.69 -8.81 6.69
CA GLN A 281 10.79 -10.14 7.30
C GLN A 281 11.95 -10.96 6.73
N ASN A 282 12.11 -10.97 5.40
CA ASN A 282 13.22 -11.68 4.75
C ASN A 282 14.59 -11.11 5.16
N GLN A 283 14.70 -9.78 5.26
CA GLN A 283 15.93 -9.12 5.71
C GLN A 283 16.26 -9.48 7.16
N ILE A 284 15.26 -9.47 8.05
CA ILE A 284 15.43 -9.86 9.46
C ILE A 284 15.85 -11.33 9.57
N ALA A 285 15.24 -12.23 8.80
CA ALA A 285 15.61 -13.65 8.76
C ALA A 285 17.07 -13.85 8.32
N THR A 286 17.52 -13.10 7.31
CA THR A 286 18.91 -13.16 6.84
C THR A 286 19.89 -12.71 7.93
N ILE A 287 19.55 -11.63 8.65
CA ILE A 287 20.37 -11.13 9.76
C ILE A 287 20.40 -12.13 10.92
N ARG A 288 19.26 -12.78 11.22
CA ARG A 288 19.18 -13.87 12.20
C ARG A 288 20.16 -14.98 11.88
N ASP A 289 20.21 -15.45 10.64
CA ASP A 289 21.08 -16.56 10.23
C ASP A 289 22.57 -16.24 10.44
N TYR A 290 22.99 -15.02 10.07
CA TYR A 290 24.35 -14.56 10.32
C TYR A 290 24.65 -14.40 11.82
N TRP A 291 23.68 -13.89 12.58
CA TRP A 291 23.78 -13.69 14.02
C TRP A 291 23.92 -15.02 14.78
N GLU A 292 23.00 -15.95 14.58
CA GLU A 292 23.03 -17.28 15.20
C GLU A 292 24.25 -18.07 14.75
N GLY A 293 24.60 -18.00 13.46
CA GLY A 293 25.81 -18.62 12.92
C GLY A 293 27.09 -18.09 13.57
N GLY A 294 27.19 -16.77 13.77
CA GLY A 294 28.31 -16.13 14.45
C GLY A 294 28.39 -16.48 15.93
N ARG A 295 27.26 -16.45 16.65
CA ARG A 295 27.16 -16.83 18.06
C ARG A 295 27.56 -18.29 18.28
N THR A 296 27.15 -19.18 17.39
CA THR A 296 27.52 -20.60 17.40
C THR A 296 29.04 -20.78 17.28
N LEU A 297 29.68 -20.17 16.28
CA LEU A 297 31.14 -20.23 16.10
C LEU A 297 31.91 -19.63 17.28
N ALA A 298 31.40 -18.52 17.82
CA ALA A 298 32.00 -17.87 18.99
C ALA A 298 31.91 -18.75 20.25
N ASN A 299 30.84 -19.52 20.43
CA ASN A 299 30.72 -20.47 21.53
C ASN A 299 31.76 -21.58 21.44
N TYR A 300 32.00 -22.14 20.24
CA TYR A 300 33.02 -23.18 20.05
C TYR A 300 34.47 -22.67 20.18
N THR A 301 34.71 -21.38 19.90
CA THR A 301 36.09 -20.86 19.80
C THR A 301 36.53 -20.07 21.04
N ILE A 302 35.59 -19.49 21.79
CA ILE A 302 35.89 -18.57 22.90
C ILE A 302 35.56 -19.20 24.25
N VAL A 303 34.58 -20.11 24.32
CA VAL A 303 34.22 -20.80 25.57
C VAL A 303 35.06 -22.07 25.69
N ALA A 304 35.87 -22.17 26.75
CA ALA A 304 36.64 -23.39 27.00
C ALA A 304 35.68 -24.56 27.29
N PRO A 305 35.88 -25.75 26.70
CA PRO A 305 35.05 -26.91 27.03
C PRO A 305 35.20 -27.28 28.51
N GLU A 306 34.11 -27.77 29.11
CA GLU A 306 34.16 -28.42 30.43
C GLU A 306 35.06 -29.65 30.32
N THR A 307 36.31 -29.50 30.77
CA THR A 307 37.21 -30.63 30.94
C THR A 307 36.81 -31.34 32.23
N GLU A 308 36.48 -32.63 32.17
CA GLU A 308 36.39 -33.46 33.37
C GLU A 308 37.75 -33.43 34.07
N ARG A 309 37.83 -32.61 35.12
CA ARG A 309 39.04 -32.51 35.94
C ARG A 309 39.11 -33.71 36.87
N GLY A 310 40.30 -34.30 36.97
CA GLY A 310 40.60 -35.33 37.96
C GLY A 310 40.32 -34.85 39.39
N ARG A 311 40.03 -35.80 40.30
CA ARG A 311 39.72 -35.55 41.72
C ARG A 311 40.64 -34.50 42.36
N GLY A 312 40.04 -33.38 42.77
CA GLY A 312 40.66 -32.30 43.53
C GLY A 312 39.70 -31.11 43.67
N ILE A 313 39.93 -30.25 44.67
CA ILE A 313 39.22 -28.97 44.83
C ILE A 313 40.23 -27.87 44.51
N ASP A 314 39.98 -27.08 43.48
CA ASP A 314 40.73 -25.84 43.23
C ASP A 314 40.27 -24.79 44.25
N ILE A 315 41.22 -24.30 45.06
CA ILE A 315 40.98 -23.20 45.99
C ILE A 315 41.52 -21.92 45.34
N ASP A 316 40.63 -20.97 45.07
CA ASP A 316 41.02 -19.67 44.51
C ASP A 316 41.56 -18.74 45.61
N LEU A 317 42.89 -18.60 45.65
CA LEU A 317 43.59 -17.75 46.62
C LEU A 317 43.70 -16.28 46.15
N LEU A 318 43.36 -15.96 44.90
CA LEU A 318 43.50 -14.62 44.32
C LEU A 318 42.22 -13.80 44.44
N GLY A 319 41.07 -14.47 44.56
CA GLY A 319 39.77 -13.83 44.79
C GLY A 319 39.50 -12.70 43.77
N THR A 320 39.23 -11.50 44.26
CA THR A 320 38.89 -10.32 43.43
C THR A 320 40.06 -9.71 42.65
N THR A 321 41.30 -10.15 42.89
CA THR A 321 42.49 -9.66 42.14
C THR A 321 42.85 -10.55 40.95
N ARG A 322 42.09 -11.63 40.74
CA ARG A 322 42.31 -12.58 39.65
C ARG A 322 42.10 -11.90 38.31
N GLN A 323 43.11 -12.02 37.44
CA GLN A 323 43.05 -11.55 36.06
C GLN A 323 42.95 -12.74 35.10
N PRO A 324 42.47 -12.53 33.84
CA PRO A 324 42.32 -13.60 32.88
C PRO A 324 43.62 -14.36 32.63
N SER A 325 43.48 -15.68 32.51
CA SER A 325 44.57 -16.58 32.17
C SER A 325 44.95 -16.45 30.69
N ILE A 326 43.97 -16.17 29.83
CA ILE A 326 44.10 -15.93 28.39
C ILE A 326 43.41 -14.61 28.07
N LEU A 327 44.08 -13.69 27.39
CA LEU A 327 43.50 -12.41 26.97
C LEU A 327 44.18 -11.89 25.71
N VAL A 328 43.40 -11.60 24.67
CA VAL A 328 43.86 -10.72 23.58
C VAL A 328 43.18 -9.37 23.79
N ARG A 329 43.97 -8.37 24.21
CA ARG A 329 43.44 -7.03 24.52
C ARG A 329 42.92 -6.34 23.28
N ARG A 330 43.69 -6.38 22.19
CA ARG A 330 43.34 -5.76 20.91
C ARG A 330 43.87 -6.60 19.75
N LEU A 331 42.99 -6.93 18.82
CA LEU A 331 43.26 -7.74 17.65
C LEU A 331 42.79 -6.99 16.41
N LYS A 332 43.72 -6.62 15.52
CA LYS A 332 43.39 -6.09 14.20
C LYS A 332 43.06 -7.25 13.27
N VAL A 333 42.00 -7.11 12.49
CA VAL A 333 41.55 -8.14 11.57
C VAL A 333 41.51 -7.55 10.17
N GLN A 334 42.09 -8.27 9.21
CA GLN A 334 42.02 -7.95 7.78
C GLN A 334 41.83 -9.22 6.97
N GLY A 335 40.89 -9.21 6.04
CA GLY A 335 40.57 -10.39 5.25
C GLY A 335 39.49 -10.20 4.20
N LEU A 336 38.96 -11.32 3.73
CA LEU A 336 37.87 -11.43 2.77
C LEU A 336 36.76 -12.30 3.37
N MET A 337 35.52 -11.87 3.20
CA MET A 337 34.33 -12.65 3.57
C MET A 337 33.42 -12.80 2.35
N ARG A 338 32.70 -13.91 2.27
CA ARG A 338 31.58 -14.04 1.33
C ARG A 338 30.26 -14.02 2.09
N ALA A 339 29.36 -13.13 1.69
CA ALA A 339 28.01 -13.03 2.22
C ALA A 339 27.07 -12.76 1.06
N ASP A 340 25.96 -13.50 1.02
CA ASP A 340 24.91 -13.35 0.00
C ASP A 340 25.47 -13.40 -1.46
N GLY A 341 26.33 -14.39 -1.73
CA GLY A 341 27.02 -14.58 -3.02
C GLY A 341 28.17 -13.59 -3.30
N ASN A 342 28.18 -12.44 -2.64
CA ASN A 342 29.12 -11.34 -2.83
C ASN A 342 30.39 -11.50 -2.00
N ALA A 343 31.49 -10.94 -2.50
CA ALA A 343 32.76 -10.88 -1.79
C ALA A 343 32.95 -9.50 -1.16
N TYR A 344 33.38 -9.48 0.10
CA TYR A 344 33.66 -8.28 0.88
C TYR A 344 35.09 -8.33 1.42
N SER A 345 35.83 -7.23 1.29
CA SER A 345 37.01 -6.96 2.09
C SER A 345 36.58 -6.60 3.50
N MET A 346 37.12 -7.28 4.50
CA MET A 346 36.82 -7.06 5.90
C MET A 346 38.04 -6.45 6.59
N THR A 347 37.84 -5.34 7.28
CA THR A 347 38.87 -4.74 8.15
C THR A 347 38.26 -4.36 9.48
N GLY A 348 39.03 -4.35 10.56
CA GLY A 348 38.51 -3.90 11.85
C GLY A 348 39.34 -4.32 13.06
N THR A 349 38.73 -4.20 14.23
CA THR A 349 39.35 -4.52 15.51
C THR A 349 38.41 -5.30 16.42
N VAL A 350 38.97 -6.31 17.08
CA VAL A 350 38.32 -7.06 18.17
C VAL A 350 39.10 -6.80 19.46
N GLU A 351 38.39 -6.47 20.53
CA GLU A 351 38.97 -6.12 21.82
C GLU A 351 38.43 -7.06 22.90
N ASN A 352 39.25 -7.29 23.93
CA ASN A 352 38.89 -8.05 25.13
C ASN A 352 38.46 -9.50 24.85
N LEU A 353 39.15 -10.20 23.94
CA LEU A 353 38.89 -11.60 23.65
C LEU A 353 39.46 -12.50 24.76
N THR A 354 38.60 -13.18 25.50
CA THR A 354 38.99 -14.08 26.60
C THR A 354 37.90 -15.13 26.89
N PRO A 355 38.28 -16.35 27.33
CA PRO A 355 37.33 -17.32 27.90
C PRO A 355 36.85 -16.95 29.30
N ASP A 356 37.52 -16.00 29.98
CA ASP A 356 37.22 -15.56 31.35
C ASP A 356 36.62 -14.13 31.40
N PRO A 357 35.52 -13.82 30.66
CA PRO A 357 35.05 -12.45 30.50
C PRO A 357 34.60 -11.80 31.82
N GLN A 358 34.21 -12.61 32.82
CA GLN A 358 33.81 -12.14 34.15
C GLN A 358 34.95 -11.44 34.92
N LEU A 359 36.21 -11.68 34.53
CA LEU A 359 37.39 -11.07 35.13
C LEU A 359 37.79 -9.73 34.48
N LEU A 360 37.04 -9.27 33.46
CA LEU A 360 37.31 -8.03 32.75
C LEU A 360 36.39 -6.88 33.19
N ALA A 361 36.94 -5.68 33.20
CA ALA A 361 36.19 -4.45 33.45
C ALA A 361 35.33 -4.02 32.26
N GLU A 362 35.69 -4.42 31.03
CA GLU A 362 35.01 -4.08 29.78
C GLU A 362 34.62 -5.36 29.02
N PRO A 363 33.51 -5.36 28.27
CA PRO A 363 33.07 -6.52 27.51
C PRO A 363 33.92 -6.73 26.26
N LEU A 364 33.69 -7.86 25.58
CA LEU A 364 34.21 -8.06 24.23
C LEU A 364 33.51 -7.10 23.29
N ARG A 365 34.29 -6.39 22.47
CA ARG A 365 33.79 -5.51 21.41
C ARG A 365 34.48 -5.86 20.09
N ALA A 366 33.72 -5.98 19.02
CA ALA A 366 34.22 -6.13 17.66
C ALA A 366 33.65 -5.00 16.79
N GLN A 367 34.53 -4.28 16.12
CA GLN A 367 34.19 -3.21 15.19
C GLN A 367 34.79 -3.56 13.84
N LEU A 368 33.95 -3.84 12.85
CA LEU A 368 34.35 -4.30 11.54
C LEU A 368 33.73 -3.40 10.46
N GLN A 369 34.46 -3.20 9.38
CA GLN A 369 34.00 -2.57 8.15
C GLN A 369 34.13 -3.59 7.03
N LEU A 370 33.03 -3.82 6.33
CA LEU A 370 32.93 -4.69 5.17
C LEU A 370 32.80 -3.81 3.92
N GLU A 371 33.73 -3.95 2.98
CA GLU A 371 33.76 -3.21 1.72
C GLU A 371 33.61 -4.19 0.55
N GLY A 372 32.52 -4.08 -0.19
CA GLY A 372 32.23 -4.92 -1.35
C GLY A 372 31.28 -4.19 -2.30
N PRO A 373 30.27 -4.87 -2.87
CA PRO A 373 29.20 -4.20 -3.62
C PRO A 373 28.47 -3.14 -2.79
N GLN A 374 28.43 -3.33 -1.47
CA GLN A 374 27.93 -2.35 -0.50
C GLN A 374 28.97 -2.19 0.61
N VAL A 375 28.96 -1.05 1.29
CA VAL A 375 29.75 -0.85 2.52
C VAL A 375 28.85 -1.17 3.71
N VAL A 376 29.36 -1.94 4.68
CA VAL A 376 28.66 -2.28 5.91
C VAL A 376 29.57 -2.07 7.11
N ASN A 377 29.13 -1.25 8.05
CA ASN A 377 29.77 -1.10 9.35
C ASN A 377 29.09 -2.02 10.35
N VAL A 378 29.87 -2.77 11.12
CA VAL A 378 29.42 -3.76 12.10
C VAL A 378 30.02 -3.40 13.45
N ASP A 379 29.18 -3.14 14.44
CA ASP A 379 29.58 -3.05 15.86
C ASP A 379 28.89 -4.18 16.62
N TYR A 380 29.69 -5.03 17.25
CA TYR A 380 29.22 -6.16 18.04
C TYR A 380 29.79 -6.07 19.44
N ILE A 381 28.92 -6.20 20.44
CA ILE A 381 29.30 -6.25 21.85
C ILE A 381 28.77 -7.53 22.45
N ARG A 382 29.64 -8.30 23.10
CA ARG A 382 29.28 -9.51 23.83
C ARG A 382 29.62 -9.34 25.31
N ASP A 383 28.60 -9.27 26.14
CA ASP A 383 28.74 -9.04 27.58
C ASP A 383 28.31 -10.26 28.38
N ARG A 384 29.33 -10.94 28.93
CA ARG A 384 29.20 -12.12 29.79
C ARG A 384 29.67 -11.87 31.22
N ARG A 385 29.82 -10.60 31.60
CA ARG A 385 30.20 -10.20 32.95
C ARG A 385 29.01 -10.38 33.90
N ASN A 386 29.24 -10.66 35.18
CA ASN A 386 28.17 -10.76 36.19
C ASN A 386 27.04 -11.75 35.83
N HIS A 387 27.34 -12.84 35.11
CA HIS A 387 26.37 -13.83 34.62
C HIS A 387 25.33 -13.28 33.63
N SER A 388 25.58 -12.15 32.96
CA SER A 388 24.73 -11.68 31.87
C SER A 388 24.93 -12.53 30.60
N ASP A 389 23.87 -12.74 29.83
CA ASP A 389 23.95 -13.25 28.44
C ASP A 389 23.42 -12.17 27.51
N ILE A 390 24.13 -11.04 27.43
CA ILE A 390 23.71 -9.88 26.64
C ILE A 390 24.63 -9.74 25.43
N ASP A 391 24.06 -9.80 24.25
CA ASP A 391 24.75 -9.49 23.01
C ASP A 391 24.07 -8.29 22.34
N ARG A 392 24.84 -7.39 21.73
CA ARG A 392 24.33 -6.24 20.96
C ARG A 392 24.97 -6.20 19.58
N LEU A 393 24.15 -6.03 18.56
CA LEU A 393 24.57 -5.82 17.18
C LEU A 393 24.14 -4.44 16.72
N THR A 394 25.01 -3.76 15.99
CA THR A 394 24.63 -2.66 15.12
C THR A 394 25.21 -2.91 13.74
N LEU A 395 24.34 -2.99 12.74
CA LEU A 395 24.71 -3.01 11.34
C LEU A 395 24.30 -1.68 10.71
N HIS A 396 25.20 -1.07 9.96
CA HIS A 396 24.94 0.18 9.27
C HIS A 396 25.45 0.10 7.83
N TRP A 397 24.52 0.21 6.89
CA TRP A 397 24.80 0.42 5.47
C TRP A 397 24.68 1.93 5.20
N PRO A 398 25.79 2.70 5.19
CA PRO A 398 25.74 4.16 5.03
C PRO A 398 25.21 4.59 3.67
N GLN A 399 25.51 3.81 2.63
CA GLN A 399 24.99 4.04 1.30
C GLN A 399 24.99 2.71 0.52
N SER A 400 23.84 2.35 -0.02
CA SER A 400 23.66 1.20 -0.90
C SER A 400 22.76 1.58 -2.07
N ASP A 401 23.04 1.02 -3.24
CA ASP A 401 22.07 1.02 -4.33
C ASP A 401 20.98 0.02 -3.96
N ALA A 402 19.73 0.49 -3.93
CA ALA A 402 18.60 -0.39 -3.67
C ALA A 402 18.27 -1.18 -4.94
N SER A 403 18.13 -2.50 -4.80
CA SER A 403 17.56 -3.33 -5.86
C SER A 403 16.10 -2.94 -6.09
N ASP A 404 15.66 -3.09 -7.33
CA ASP A 404 14.26 -2.85 -7.69
C ASP A 404 13.34 -3.76 -6.88
N VAL A 405 12.35 -3.17 -6.23
CA VAL A 405 11.33 -3.88 -5.46
C VAL A 405 10.02 -3.79 -6.22
N ARG A 406 9.48 -4.94 -6.62
CA ARG A 406 8.16 -5.04 -7.22
C ARG A 406 7.16 -5.41 -6.13
N LEU A 407 6.11 -4.60 -6.02
CA LEU A 407 5.08 -4.70 -5.00
C LEU A 407 3.73 -4.86 -5.70
N GLY A 408 3.11 -6.04 -5.62
CA GLY A 408 1.79 -6.29 -6.22
C GLY A 408 1.68 -7.63 -6.93
N ASP A 409 0.63 -7.76 -7.75
CA ASP A 409 0.30 -8.98 -8.50
C ASP A 409 0.56 -8.75 -9.99
N ASP A 410 1.34 -9.64 -10.60
CA ASP A 410 1.65 -9.62 -12.03
C ASP A 410 0.36 -9.82 -12.84
N GLY A 411 -0.16 -8.71 -13.39
CA GLY A 411 -1.31 -8.73 -14.32
C GLY A 411 -2.54 -7.94 -13.87
N ARG A 412 -2.56 -7.33 -12.67
CA ARG A 412 -3.67 -6.44 -12.26
C ARG A 412 -3.17 -5.05 -11.89
N ALA A 413 -2.28 -4.98 -10.90
CA ALA A 413 -1.60 -3.76 -10.51
C ALA A 413 -0.30 -4.09 -9.77
N MET A 414 0.78 -3.46 -10.23
CA MET A 414 2.12 -3.61 -9.70
C MET A 414 2.74 -2.22 -9.53
N VAL A 415 3.32 -1.99 -8.36
CA VAL A 415 4.14 -0.81 -8.09
C VAL A 415 5.61 -1.25 -8.10
N THR A 416 6.41 -0.65 -8.97
CA THR A 416 7.84 -0.88 -9.03
C THR A 416 8.55 0.28 -8.35
N LEU A 417 9.24 0.00 -7.24
CA LEU A 417 10.17 0.91 -6.58
C LEU A 417 11.57 0.66 -7.14
N SER A 418 12.13 1.65 -7.85
CA SER A 418 13.45 1.54 -8.47
C SER A 418 14.38 2.70 -8.10
N GLY A 419 15.69 2.41 -8.17
CA GLY A 419 16.75 3.39 -8.00
C GLY A 419 16.85 4.03 -6.61
N GLY A 420 17.60 5.13 -6.55
CA GLY A 420 17.84 5.88 -5.32
C GLY A 420 18.96 5.31 -4.44
N ARG A 421 19.42 6.15 -3.50
CA ARG A 421 20.43 5.79 -2.50
C ARG A 421 19.75 5.43 -1.20
N ARG A 422 20.10 4.26 -0.65
CA ARG A 422 19.51 3.71 0.55
C ARG A 422 20.52 3.64 1.69
N GLU A 423 20.16 4.23 2.82
CA GLU A 423 20.81 4.05 4.11
C GLU A 423 19.98 3.09 4.96
N VAL A 424 20.63 2.10 5.59
CA VAL A 424 19.96 1.12 6.46
C VAL A 424 20.71 1.02 7.77
N TRP A 425 19.96 1.07 8.87
CA TRP A 425 20.43 0.82 10.23
C TRP A 425 19.67 -0.35 10.82
N VAL A 426 20.38 -1.31 11.38
CA VAL A 426 19.79 -2.40 12.16
C VAL A 426 20.47 -2.44 13.52
N GLN A 427 19.67 -2.33 14.58
CA GLN A 427 20.12 -2.48 15.95
C GLN A 427 19.42 -3.67 16.57
N MET A 428 20.20 -4.54 17.21
CA MET A 428 19.67 -5.71 17.90
C MET A 428 20.30 -5.85 19.27
N ARG A 429 19.52 -6.38 20.20
CA ARG A 429 19.95 -6.82 21.51
C ARG A 429 19.34 -8.19 21.77
N SER A 430 20.15 -9.14 22.22
CA SER A 430 19.64 -10.38 22.79
C SER A 430 19.95 -10.46 24.28
N GLU A 431 19.05 -11.05 25.03
CA GLU A 431 19.24 -11.42 26.44
C GLU A 431 18.77 -12.86 26.63
N GLY A 432 19.72 -13.81 26.66
CA GLY A 432 19.41 -15.23 26.49
C GLY A 432 18.75 -15.49 25.14
N ASP A 433 17.53 -16.05 25.16
CA ASP A 433 16.73 -16.37 23.96
C ASP A 433 15.78 -15.23 23.53
N GLN A 434 15.67 -14.17 24.33
CA GLN A 434 14.86 -13.01 23.98
C GLN A 434 15.66 -12.08 23.10
N VAL A 435 15.05 -11.61 22.02
CA VAL A 435 15.63 -10.69 21.06
C VAL A 435 14.73 -9.47 20.94
N GLN A 436 15.37 -8.31 20.88
CA GLN A 436 14.74 -7.04 20.56
C GLN A 436 15.59 -6.36 19.48
N GLY A 437 14.95 -5.75 18.50
CA GLY A 437 15.65 -4.98 17.49
C GLY A 437 14.80 -3.94 16.80
N ARG A 438 15.49 -3.09 16.03
CA ARG A 438 14.90 -2.05 15.20
C ARG A 438 15.66 -1.95 13.89
N LEU A 439 14.95 -1.93 12.79
CA LEU A 439 15.45 -1.69 11.44
C LEU A 439 14.90 -0.35 10.97
N VAL A 440 15.79 0.57 10.62
CA VAL A 440 15.45 1.86 10.01
C VAL A 440 16.08 1.92 8.63
N SER A 441 15.28 2.21 7.62
CA SER A 441 15.72 2.38 6.24
C SER A 441 15.24 3.71 5.71
N LYS A 442 16.13 4.43 5.02
CA LYS A 442 15.81 5.66 4.31
C LYS A 442 16.38 5.59 2.91
N GLN A 443 15.53 5.71 1.91
CA GLN A 443 15.89 5.69 0.50
C GLN A 443 15.47 7.01 -0.15
N THR A 444 16.40 7.67 -0.83
CA THR A 444 16.21 8.99 -1.47
C THR A 444 16.55 8.94 -2.95
N GLY A 445 15.86 9.71 -3.79
CA GLY A 445 16.01 9.65 -5.25
C GLY A 445 15.31 8.43 -5.87
N VAL A 446 14.21 7.99 -5.26
CA VAL A 446 13.44 6.82 -5.72
C VAL A 446 12.57 7.17 -6.92
N ARG A 447 12.19 6.15 -7.69
CA ARG A 447 11.11 6.24 -8.67
C ARG A 447 10.11 5.14 -8.39
N LEU A 448 8.85 5.54 -8.21
CA LEU A 448 7.73 4.62 -8.10
C LEU A 448 6.96 4.64 -9.42
N GLU A 449 6.89 3.49 -10.08
CA GLU A 449 6.14 3.30 -11.32
C GLU A 449 4.95 2.39 -11.05
N LEU A 450 3.78 2.76 -11.60
CA LEU A 450 2.57 1.98 -11.51
C LEU A 450 2.23 1.36 -12.86
N ASP A 451 2.34 0.04 -12.89
CA ASP A 451 1.91 -0.82 -13.99
C ASP A 451 0.54 -1.40 -13.66
N VAL A 452 -0.43 -1.21 -14.55
CA VAL A 452 -1.77 -1.77 -14.43
C VAL A 452 -2.16 -2.46 -15.74
N ASP A 453 -3.14 -3.34 -15.68
CA ASP A 453 -3.76 -3.89 -16.89
C ASP A 453 -4.33 -2.77 -17.77
N SER A 454 -4.20 -2.93 -19.08
CA SER A 454 -4.73 -2.07 -20.15
C SER A 454 -6.17 -1.60 -19.94
N LYS A 455 -7.04 -2.45 -19.36
CA LYS A 455 -8.44 -2.08 -19.04
C LYS A 455 -8.57 -0.97 -17.98
N TYR A 456 -7.56 -0.80 -17.12
CA TYR A 456 -7.52 0.19 -16.05
C TYR A 456 -6.68 1.41 -16.41
N GLU A 457 -5.90 1.37 -17.50
CA GLU A 457 -4.95 2.41 -17.87
C GLU A 457 -5.61 3.76 -18.19
N SER A 458 -6.83 3.73 -18.72
CA SER A 458 -7.60 4.92 -19.09
C SER A 458 -8.40 5.56 -17.95
N LEU A 459 -8.41 4.96 -16.76
CA LEU A 459 -9.16 5.47 -15.62
C LEU A 459 -8.47 6.70 -15.02
N SER A 460 -9.26 7.71 -14.66
CA SER A 460 -8.76 8.90 -13.95
C SER A 460 -8.12 8.53 -12.60
N ALA A 461 -8.68 7.52 -11.90
CA ALA A 461 -8.08 6.96 -10.69
C ALA A 461 -6.62 6.50 -10.92
N THR A 462 -6.36 5.79 -12.02
CA THR A 462 -5.02 5.27 -12.35
C THR A 462 -4.04 6.40 -12.62
N GLN A 463 -4.46 7.43 -13.37
CA GLN A 463 -3.62 8.60 -13.66
C GLN A 463 -3.25 9.34 -12.38
N ALA A 464 -4.23 9.59 -11.50
CA ALA A 464 -4.02 10.22 -10.20
C ALA A 464 -3.02 9.45 -9.33
N LEU A 465 -3.15 8.12 -9.30
CA LEU A 465 -2.28 7.25 -8.51
C LEU A 465 -0.85 7.27 -9.07
N ARG A 466 -0.70 7.23 -10.40
CA ARG A 466 0.60 7.32 -11.09
C ARG A 466 1.29 8.66 -10.84
N GLU A 467 0.57 9.78 -10.91
CA GLU A 467 1.11 11.11 -10.60
C GLU A 467 1.54 11.23 -9.14
N SER A 468 0.72 10.71 -8.21
CA SER A 468 1.02 10.73 -6.78
C SER A 468 2.28 9.91 -6.46
N LEU A 469 2.42 8.73 -7.06
CA LEU A 469 3.60 7.87 -6.92
C LEU A 469 4.84 8.50 -7.56
N ALA A 470 4.70 9.11 -8.74
CA ALA A 470 5.82 9.77 -9.43
C ALA A 470 6.39 10.98 -8.66
N ALA A 471 5.59 11.60 -7.78
CA ALA A 471 6.04 12.72 -6.94
C ALA A 471 6.88 12.28 -5.72
N VAL A 472 6.94 10.98 -5.44
CA VAL A 472 7.67 10.45 -4.27
C VAL A 472 9.15 10.37 -4.58
N ASP A 473 9.94 11.13 -3.82
CA ASP A 473 11.42 11.09 -3.90
C ASP A 473 12.06 10.31 -2.74
N THR A 474 11.34 10.15 -1.62
CA THR A 474 11.88 9.53 -0.41
C THR A 474 10.94 8.47 0.17
N VAL A 475 11.49 7.30 0.47
CA VAL A 475 10.82 6.20 1.18
C VAL A 475 11.54 5.94 2.51
N THR A 476 10.79 5.86 3.59
CA THR A 476 11.27 5.55 4.93
C THR A 476 10.52 4.35 5.51
N ILE A 477 11.27 3.45 6.14
CA ILE A 477 10.75 2.27 6.83
C ILE A 477 11.36 2.25 8.23
N ASP A 478 10.53 2.06 9.24
CA ASP A 478 10.92 1.90 10.63
C ASP A 478 10.19 0.67 11.19
N ALA A 479 10.93 -0.41 11.42
CA ALA A 479 10.38 -1.67 11.87
C ALA A 479 11.03 -2.08 13.20
N GLY A 480 10.23 -2.21 14.25
CA GLY A 480 10.64 -2.82 15.50
C GLY A 480 10.24 -4.30 15.54
N PHE A 481 11.05 -5.10 16.21
CA PHE A 481 10.75 -6.50 16.44
C PHE A 481 11.19 -6.94 17.83
N GLU A 482 10.40 -7.78 18.48
CA GLU A 482 10.69 -8.30 19.82
C GLU A 482 10.10 -9.68 20.06
N GLY A 483 10.74 -10.44 20.95
CA GLY A 483 10.29 -11.77 21.39
C GLY A 483 11.34 -12.84 21.16
N ARG A 484 10.89 -14.08 20.92
CA ARG A 484 11.77 -15.19 20.53
C ARG A 484 11.81 -15.33 19.02
N TRP A 485 12.87 -15.88 18.46
CA TRP A 485 12.99 -16.04 17.01
C TRP A 485 11.86 -16.85 16.37
N GLU A 486 11.29 -17.83 17.07
CA GLU A 486 10.15 -18.61 16.57
C GLU A 486 8.82 -17.85 16.64
N ARG A 487 8.75 -16.80 17.46
CA ARG A 487 7.54 -16.01 17.74
C ARG A 487 7.92 -14.54 17.96
N LEU A 488 8.32 -13.88 16.87
CA LEU A 488 8.58 -12.44 16.87
C LEU A 488 7.28 -11.68 16.69
N THR A 489 7.09 -10.65 17.52
CA THR A 489 6.11 -9.60 17.29
C THR A 489 6.82 -8.48 16.54
N MET A 490 6.18 -7.94 15.51
CA MET A 490 6.73 -6.84 14.72
C MET A 490 5.75 -5.68 14.68
N ASN A 491 6.27 -4.47 14.82
CA ASN A 491 5.57 -3.23 14.50
C ASN A 491 6.33 -2.53 13.38
N MET A 492 5.60 -1.92 12.45
CA MET A 492 6.22 -1.27 11.31
C MET A 492 5.48 0.02 10.95
N ASP A 493 6.25 1.07 10.78
CA ASP A 493 5.82 2.37 10.29
C ASP A 493 6.53 2.66 8.97
N THR A 494 5.79 3.14 7.98
CA THR A 494 6.36 3.55 6.69
C THR A 494 5.58 4.71 6.10
N ASN A 495 6.31 5.69 5.54
CA ASN A 495 5.67 6.80 4.82
C ASN A 495 5.00 6.34 3.51
N LEU A 496 5.33 5.15 3.01
CA LEU A 496 4.68 4.59 1.83
C LEU A 496 3.18 4.31 2.10
N GLY A 497 2.81 3.97 3.34
CA GLY A 497 1.43 3.80 3.74
C GLY A 497 0.61 5.08 3.60
N ASP A 498 1.14 6.19 4.13
CA ASP A 498 0.50 7.51 4.01
C ASP A 498 0.43 7.97 2.55
N ILE A 499 1.53 7.81 1.79
CA ILE A 499 1.59 8.14 0.37
C ILE A 499 0.53 7.38 -0.43
N LEU A 500 0.44 6.05 -0.24
CA LEU A 500 -0.53 5.22 -0.95
C LEU A 500 -1.96 5.55 -0.55
N ARG A 501 -2.20 5.86 0.74
CA ARG A 501 -3.52 6.29 1.22
C ARG A 501 -3.94 7.61 0.59
N ASP A 502 -3.07 8.61 0.62
CA ASP A 502 -3.35 9.93 0.05
C ASP A 502 -3.54 9.85 -1.48
N ALA A 503 -2.76 9.00 -2.15
CA ALA A 503 -2.91 8.69 -3.57
C ALA A 503 -4.25 8.01 -3.86
N ALA A 504 -4.66 7.03 -3.04
CA ALA A 504 -5.94 6.35 -3.18
C ALA A 504 -7.12 7.31 -2.94
N ASP A 505 -7.07 8.13 -1.89
CA ASP A 505 -8.08 9.16 -1.62
C ASP A 505 -8.22 10.14 -2.77
N THR A 506 -7.09 10.56 -3.35
CA THR A 506 -7.07 11.45 -4.51
C THR A 506 -7.66 10.75 -5.74
N ALA A 507 -7.27 9.51 -5.99
CA ALA A 507 -7.80 8.69 -7.08
C ALA A 507 -9.32 8.49 -6.97
N ILE A 508 -9.82 8.18 -5.78
CA ILE A 508 -11.26 8.06 -5.50
C ILE A 508 -11.99 9.39 -5.75
N LYS A 509 -11.46 10.50 -5.23
CA LYS A 509 -12.06 11.84 -5.44
C LYS A 509 -12.10 12.21 -6.93
N GLN A 510 -11.03 11.95 -7.67
CA GLN A 510 -10.98 12.23 -9.11
C GLN A 510 -11.91 11.31 -9.90
N GLN A 511 -11.96 10.02 -9.58
CA GLN A 511 -12.89 9.09 -10.22
C GLN A 511 -14.34 9.47 -9.93
N LEU A 512 -14.66 9.83 -8.70
CA LEU A 512 -15.99 10.29 -8.33
C LEU A 512 -16.37 11.57 -9.10
N ALA A 513 -15.45 12.53 -9.23
CA ALA A 513 -15.67 13.73 -10.03
C ALA A 513 -15.92 13.39 -11.51
N ALA A 514 -15.10 12.50 -12.09
CA ALA A 514 -15.26 12.04 -13.47
C ALA A 514 -16.59 11.32 -13.69
N SER A 515 -16.99 10.41 -12.79
CA SER A 515 -18.28 9.72 -12.84
C SER A 515 -19.45 10.69 -12.68
N LYS A 516 -19.39 11.67 -11.76
CA LYS A 516 -20.40 12.73 -11.64
C LYS A 516 -20.52 13.53 -12.93
N GLN A 517 -19.41 13.87 -13.57
CA GLN A 517 -19.42 14.58 -14.84
C GLN A 517 -20.03 13.76 -15.97
N GLN A 518 -19.71 12.47 -16.07
CA GLN A 518 -20.35 11.56 -17.03
C GLN A 518 -21.86 11.43 -16.78
N MET A 519 -22.30 11.30 -15.53
CA MET A 519 -23.72 11.27 -15.16
C MET A 519 -24.42 12.57 -15.54
N LYS A 520 -23.82 13.74 -15.26
CA LYS A 520 -24.34 15.05 -15.65
C LYS A 520 -24.48 15.19 -17.17
N GLN A 521 -23.49 14.71 -17.94
CA GLN A 521 -23.56 14.71 -19.41
C GLN A 521 -24.67 13.79 -19.94
N LYS A 522 -24.81 12.60 -19.38
CA LYS A 522 -25.87 11.66 -19.77
C LYS A 522 -27.27 12.20 -19.41
N LEU A 523 -27.43 12.78 -18.22
CA LEU A 523 -28.65 13.48 -17.81
C LEU A 523 -28.98 14.64 -18.77
N GLN A 524 -27.98 15.45 -19.15
CA GLN A 524 -28.15 16.54 -20.10
C GLN A 524 -28.65 16.01 -21.45
N GLN A 525 -28.04 14.96 -21.99
CA GLN A 525 -28.50 14.32 -23.23
C GLN A 525 -29.94 13.79 -23.12
N THR A 526 -30.28 13.11 -22.02
CA THR A 526 -31.64 12.61 -21.77
C THR A 526 -32.64 13.76 -21.68
N PHE A 527 -32.32 14.83 -20.95
CA PHE A 527 -33.16 16.03 -20.85
C PHE A 527 -33.41 16.66 -22.23
N ASP A 528 -32.35 16.85 -23.03
CA ASP A 528 -32.46 17.46 -24.36
C ASP A 528 -33.33 16.61 -25.29
N GLN A 529 -33.21 15.28 -25.22
CA GLN A 529 -34.07 14.35 -25.96
C GLN A 529 -35.54 14.43 -25.53
N GLU A 530 -35.82 14.42 -24.22
CA GLU A 530 -37.19 14.48 -23.70
C GLU A 530 -37.85 15.84 -23.97
N GLN A 531 -37.09 16.94 -23.84
CA GLN A 531 -37.56 18.28 -24.19
C GLN A 531 -37.89 18.39 -25.68
N ALA A 532 -37.02 17.87 -26.55
CA ALA A 532 -37.27 17.87 -28.00
C ALA A 532 -38.51 17.07 -28.38
N LYS A 533 -38.71 15.89 -27.77
CA LYS A 533 -39.93 15.07 -27.95
C LYS A 533 -41.18 15.84 -27.51
N LEU A 534 -41.14 16.50 -26.36
CA LEU A 534 -42.27 17.25 -25.82
C LEU A 534 -42.64 18.45 -26.69
N VAL A 535 -41.65 19.24 -27.12
CA VAL A 535 -41.84 20.39 -28.03
C VAL A 535 -42.36 19.92 -29.39
N GLY A 536 -41.80 18.83 -29.93
CA GLY A 536 -42.24 18.25 -31.19
C GLY A 536 -43.71 17.80 -31.14
N TRP A 537 -44.08 17.09 -30.07
CA TRP A 537 -45.46 16.67 -29.84
C TRP A 537 -46.41 17.86 -29.70
N PHE A 538 -46.02 18.89 -28.93
CA PHE A 538 -46.83 20.10 -28.77
C PHE A 538 -47.06 20.84 -30.09
N ASN A 539 -46.00 21.03 -30.90
CA ASN A 539 -46.12 21.68 -32.20
C ASN A 539 -47.08 20.92 -33.13
N GLN A 540 -47.02 19.59 -33.11
CA GLN A 540 -47.95 18.76 -33.88
C GLN A 540 -49.41 18.96 -33.44
N GLN A 541 -49.64 19.05 -32.12
CA GLN A 541 -50.97 19.26 -31.57
C GLN A 541 -51.46 20.70 -31.69
N GLN A 542 -50.57 21.70 -31.73
CA GLN A 542 -50.92 23.09 -31.96
C GLN A 542 -51.55 23.29 -33.35
N VAL A 543 -51.07 22.58 -34.37
CA VAL A 543 -51.70 22.57 -35.70
C VAL A 543 -53.13 22.00 -35.62
N ALA A 544 -53.34 20.96 -34.81
CA ALA A 544 -54.67 20.42 -34.55
C ALA A 544 -55.56 21.42 -33.76
N ALA A 545 -55.02 22.10 -32.74
CA ALA A 545 -55.70 23.14 -31.97
C ALA A 545 -56.12 24.34 -32.82
N GLN A 546 -55.26 24.79 -33.74
CA GLN A 546 -55.59 25.86 -34.70
C GLN A 546 -56.77 25.45 -35.61
N SER A 547 -56.80 24.19 -36.04
CA SER A 547 -57.94 23.67 -36.81
C SER A 547 -59.23 23.65 -35.99
N LEU A 548 -59.15 23.34 -34.68
CA LEU A 548 -60.29 23.38 -33.77
C LEU A 548 -60.76 24.80 -33.50
N THR A 549 -59.84 25.76 -33.39
CA THR A 549 -60.14 27.19 -33.20
C THR A 549 -60.82 27.77 -34.44
N ALA A 550 -60.30 27.47 -35.63
CA ALA A 550 -60.92 27.89 -36.90
C ALA A 550 -62.32 27.28 -37.08
N LYS A 551 -62.52 26.03 -36.66
CA LYS A 551 -63.86 25.42 -36.60
C LYS A 551 -64.76 26.14 -35.60
N ALA A 552 -64.27 26.42 -34.40
CA ALA A 552 -65.00 27.15 -33.36
C ALA A 552 -65.44 28.55 -33.82
N ASP A 553 -64.57 29.29 -34.52
CA ASP A 553 -64.89 30.60 -35.11
C ASP A 553 -65.96 30.48 -36.21
N GLY A 554 -65.87 29.46 -37.08
CA GLY A 554 -66.91 29.16 -38.06
C GLY A 554 -68.26 28.84 -37.41
N LEU A 555 -68.25 28.11 -36.28
CA LEU A 555 -69.46 27.81 -35.51
C LEU A 555 -70.02 29.07 -34.83
N LEU A 556 -69.19 29.99 -34.33
CA LEU A 556 -69.62 31.30 -33.81
C LEU A 556 -70.31 32.14 -34.89
N GLU A 557 -69.74 32.17 -36.09
CA GLU A 557 -70.29 32.91 -37.22
C GLU A 557 -71.64 32.33 -37.68
N ASP A 558 -71.75 31.00 -37.75
CA ASP A 558 -72.99 30.29 -38.09
C ASP A 558 -74.10 30.49 -37.05
N LEU A 559 -73.76 30.43 -35.75
CA LEU A 559 -74.68 30.75 -34.66
C LEU A 559 -75.13 32.21 -34.71
N GLY A 560 -74.21 33.14 -34.94
CA GLY A 560 -74.51 34.56 -35.08
C GLY A 560 -75.46 34.84 -36.24
N LYS A 561 -75.19 34.26 -37.42
CA LYS A 561 -76.05 34.40 -38.61
C LYS A 561 -77.45 33.84 -38.39
N GLN A 562 -77.57 32.64 -37.80
CA GLN A 562 -78.90 32.03 -37.58
C GLN A 562 -79.73 32.71 -36.51
N LEU A 563 -79.10 33.26 -35.46
CA LEU A 563 -79.80 34.08 -34.46
C LEU A 563 -80.26 35.42 -35.03
N LEU A 564 -79.54 35.97 -36.02
CA LEU A 564 -79.90 37.21 -36.71
C LEU A 564 -80.91 37.00 -37.84
N ASP A 565 -80.83 35.89 -38.59
CA ASP A 565 -81.77 35.54 -39.67
C ASP A 565 -83.11 34.97 -39.14
N GLY A 566 -83.12 34.36 -37.96
CA GLY A 566 -84.34 33.88 -37.30
C GLY A 566 -85.20 35.00 -36.67
N VAL A 567 -84.66 36.22 -36.61
CA VAL A 567 -85.39 37.42 -36.21
C VAL A 567 -85.54 38.30 -37.44
N ASP A 568 -86.50 37.96 -38.32
CA ASP A 568 -86.85 38.86 -39.41
C ASP A 568 -87.37 40.18 -38.82
N SER A 569 -86.79 41.24 -39.35
CA SER A 569 -86.88 42.65 -39.00
C SER A 569 -88.24 43.29 -39.26
N SER A 570 -89.35 42.61 -38.96
CA SER A 570 -90.69 43.19 -39.05
C SER A 570 -91.66 42.92 -37.89
N GLU A 571 -91.44 42.00 -36.96
CA GLU A 571 -92.30 41.87 -35.77
C GLU A 571 -91.55 41.39 -34.51
N VAL A 572 -90.75 42.26 -33.89
CA VAL A 572 -90.45 42.17 -32.45
C VAL A 572 -90.71 43.52 -31.80
N THR A 573 -92.00 43.86 -31.66
CA THR A 573 -92.46 44.68 -30.55
C THR A 573 -92.32 43.88 -29.25
N ILE A 574 -91.13 43.84 -28.67
CA ILE A 574 -90.96 43.71 -27.22
C ILE A 574 -90.03 44.84 -26.76
N GLY A 575 -90.50 46.06 -27.00
CA GLY A 575 -90.22 47.17 -26.12
C GLY A 575 -91.29 47.23 -25.04
N ARG A 576 -90.87 47.23 -23.77
CA ARG A 576 -91.56 47.98 -22.70
C ARG A 576 -93.07 47.75 -22.53
N MET A 577 -93.51 46.51 -22.42
CA MET A 577 -94.83 46.19 -21.84
C MET A 577 -94.75 45.29 -20.61
N ASN A 578 -93.58 45.22 -19.95
CA ASN A 578 -93.46 44.66 -18.59
C ASN A 578 -93.14 45.70 -17.51
N ASP A 579 -92.99 46.98 -17.87
CA ASP A 579 -92.89 48.10 -16.92
C ASP A 579 -94.26 48.64 -16.45
N PHE A 580 -95.39 48.13 -16.97
CA PHE A 580 -96.71 48.73 -16.70
C PHE A 580 -97.77 47.81 -16.09
N LEU A 581 -97.49 46.52 -15.88
CA LEU A 581 -98.43 45.62 -15.18
C LEU A 581 -97.79 44.89 -14.01
N LYS A 582 -97.35 45.71 -13.04
CA LYS A 582 -97.36 45.43 -11.59
C LYS A 582 -96.35 44.36 -11.14
N GLY A 583 -95.25 44.66 -10.47
CA GLY A 583 -95.06 45.79 -9.57
C GLY A 583 -95.98 45.68 -8.35
N ARG A 584 -95.58 44.91 -7.32
CA ARG A 584 -95.66 45.37 -5.92
C ARG A 584 -95.02 44.40 -4.91
N PHE A 585 -94.05 44.96 -4.19
CA PHE A 585 -93.55 44.63 -2.85
C PHE A 585 -92.53 43.50 -2.66
N ARG A 586 -91.31 43.98 -2.38
CA ARG A 586 -90.19 43.41 -1.60
C ARG A 586 -89.17 42.57 -2.33
#